data_AF-A0A0P1BMQ5-F1
#
_entry.id   AF-A0A0P1BMQ5-F1
#
_cell.length_a   1.000
_cell.length_b   1.000
_cell.length_c   1.000
_cell.angle_alpha   90.00
_cell.angle_beta   90.00
_cell.angle_gamma   90.00
#
_symmetry.space_group_name_H-M   'P 1'
#
loop_
_entity.id
_entity.type
_entity.pdbx_description
1 polymer ?
#
loop_
_entity_poly.entity_id
_entity_poly.type
_entity_poly.pdbx_seq_one_letter_code
_entity_poly.pdbx_strand_id
1 'polypeptide(L)'
;MRVQEEDAKQGWNVEEELKDRWSVLSGWRDALRGRREFKDCILYGNFNLLKPQDEKVMSYVRNSCNAHSDSDSTRASVPSRSLLVILNFSADTIESYELSPDAAHEAQEDARVQYKSEAPIVKLHDLEKRARFVLGSREDSKELRWKGQILSRIRPFEGLWFELAPST
;
A
#
# COMPACT_ATOMS: atom_id res chain seq x y z
N MET A 1 20.19 -2.29 -23.86
CA MET A 1 20.79 -3.08 -22.76
C MET A 1 21.04 -4.46 -23.31
N ARG A 2 22.30 -4.88 -23.51
CA ARG A 2 22.62 -6.25 -23.93
C ARG A 2 22.62 -7.12 -22.68
N VAL A 3 21.85 -8.19 -22.68
CA VAL A 3 21.92 -9.23 -21.63
C VAL A 3 23.32 -9.83 -21.70
N GLN A 4 23.98 -10.03 -20.55
CA GLN A 4 25.26 -10.73 -20.56
C GLN A 4 24.99 -12.18 -20.97
N GLU A 5 25.79 -12.72 -21.88
CA GLU A 5 25.55 -14.05 -22.46
C GLU A 5 25.48 -15.16 -21.39
N GLU A 6 26.21 -14.98 -20.28
CA GLU A 6 26.20 -15.88 -19.13
C GLU A 6 24.90 -15.80 -18.29
N ASP A 7 24.25 -14.64 -18.21
CA ASP A 7 22.95 -14.48 -17.53
C ASP A 7 21.85 -15.16 -18.36
N ALA A 8 21.90 -14.99 -19.69
CA ALA A 8 20.94 -15.62 -20.60
C ALA A 8 21.02 -17.16 -20.53
N LYS A 9 22.23 -17.74 -20.45
CA LYS A 9 22.44 -19.19 -20.26
C LYS A 9 21.86 -19.70 -18.94
N GLN A 10 21.79 -18.86 -17.91
CA GLN A 10 21.18 -19.17 -16.62
C GLN A 10 19.65 -18.94 -16.60
N GLY A 11 19.05 -18.55 -17.73
CA GLY A 11 17.63 -18.25 -17.84
C GLY A 11 17.25 -16.84 -17.36
N TRP A 12 18.23 -16.00 -17.01
CA TRP A 12 17.99 -14.60 -16.60
C TRP A 12 17.91 -13.71 -17.83
N ASN A 13 16.81 -13.82 -18.55
CA ASN A 13 16.54 -13.03 -19.73
C ASN A 13 15.05 -12.69 -19.85
N VAL A 14 14.76 -11.67 -20.65
CA VAL A 14 13.40 -11.17 -20.86
C VAL A 14 12.48 -12.23 -21.44
N GLU A 15 12.99 -13.12 -22.29
CA GLU A 15 12.17 -14.15 -22.92
C GLU A 15 11.60 -15.14 -21.89
N GLU A 16 12.44 -15.59 -20.96
CA GLU A 16 12.02 -16.48 -19.88
C GLU A 16 11.13 -15.74 -18.86
N GLU A 17 11.49 -14.51 -18.49
CA GLU A 17 10.65 -13.70 -17.58
C GLU A 17 9.28 -13.36 -18.15
N LEU A 18 9.13 -13.29 -19.48
CA LEU A 18 7.82 -13.08 -20.12
C LEU A 18 6.92 -14.32 -20.05
N LYS A 19 7.51 -15.52 -20.00
CA LYS A 19 6.78 -16.80 -19.87
C LYS A 19 6.39 -17.06 -18.42
N ASP A 20 7.20 -16.62 -17.47
CA ASP A 20 6.95 -16.80 -16.04
C ASP A 20 6.03 -15.71 -15.45
N ARG A 21 4.90 -16.13 -14.88
CA ARG A 21 3.96 -15.21 -14.22
C ARG A 21 4.49 -14.66 -12.89
N TRP A 22 5.48 -15.32 -12.31
CA TRP A 22 6.07 -15.03 -11.01
C TRP A 22 7.40 -14.28 -11.13
N SER A 23 7.81 -13.93 -12.35
CA SER A 23 9.04 -13.19 -12.62
C SER A 23 9.03 -11.78 -12.04
N VAL A 24 10.24 -11.24 -11.83
CA VAL A 24 10.45 -9.86 -11.42
C VAL A 24 9.82 -8.89 -12.43
N LEU A 25 9.95 -9.15 -13.73
CA LEU A 25 9.28 -8.39 -14.79
C LEU A 25 7.75 -8.39 -14.62
N SER A 26 7.15 -9.55 -14.34
CA SER A 26 5.71 -9.65 -14.05
C SER A 26 5.31 -8.78 -12.86
N GLY A 27 6.09 -8.83 -11.78
CA GLY A 27 5.89 -8.01 -10.59
C GLY A 27 5.93 -6.52 -10.91
N TRP A 28 6.95 -6.06 -11.65
CA TRP A 28 7.06 -4.66 -12.07
C TRP A 28 5.91 -4.22 -12.97
N ARG A 29 5.46 -5.07 -13.90
CA ARG A 29 4.30 -4.76 -14.75
C ARG A 29 3.03 -4.59 -13.93
N ASP A 30 2.82 -5.40 -12.90
CA ASP A 30 1.68 -5.26 -12.00
C ASP A 30 1.80 -4.02 -11.12
N ALA A 31 2.99 -3.71 -10.59
CA ALA A 31 3.22 -2.48 -9.83
C ALA A 31 2.98 -1.22 -10.66
N LEU A 32 3.45 -1.18 -11.91
CA LEU A 32 3.20 -0.06 -12.83
C LEU A 32 1.72 0.06 -13.20
N ARG A 33 1.01 -1.07 -13.34
CA ARG A 33 -0.43 -1.07 -13.55
C ARG A 33 -1.17 -0.47 -12.35
N GLY A 34 -0.85 -0.92 -11.14
CA GLY A 34 -1.40 -0.36 -9.90
C GLY A 34 -1.10 1.13 -9.77
N ARG A 35 0.14 1.56 -10.05
CA ARG A 35 0.52 2.98 -10.08
C ARG A 35 -0.33 3.81 -11.05
N ARG A 36 -0.64 3.27 -12.23
CA ARG A 36 -1.48 3.95 -13.24
C ARG A 36 -2.95 4.01 -12.80
N GLU A 37 -3.46 2.93 -12.23
CA GLU A 37 -4.86 2.80 -11.78
C GLU A 37 -5.18 3.71 -10.59
N PHE A 38 -4.25 3.80 -9.63
CA PHE A 38 -4.38 4.60 -8.41
C PHE A 38 -3.50 5.86 -8.45
N LYS A 39 -3.32 6.45 -9.65
CA LYS A 39 -2.44 7.62 -9.87
C LYS A 39 -2.79 8.81 -8.97
N ASP A 40 -4.08 8.98 -8.70
CA ASP A 40 -4.67 10.03 -7.86
C ASP A 40 -4.24 9.89 -6.40
N CYS A 41 -4.06 8.67 -5.90
CA CYS A 41 -3.53 8.41 -4.57
C CYS A 41 -1.98 8.38 -4.56
N ILE A 42 -1.37 7.66 -5.49
CA ILE A 42 0.07 7.34 -5.45
C ILE A 42 0.93 8.52 -5.90
N LEU A 43 0.51 9.29 -6.91
CA LEU A 43 1.29 10.43 -7.40
C LEU A 43 0.91 11.73 -6.70
N TYR A 44 -0.40 11.95 -6.57
CA TYR A 44 -0.95 13.24 -6.16
C TYR A 44 -1.61 13.22 -4.78
N GLY A 45 -1.79 12.04 -4.21
CA GLY A 45 -2.45 11.89 -2.93
C GLY A 45 -1.60 12.35 -1.75
N ASN A 46 -2.26 12.59 -0.63
CA ASN A 46 -1.57 12.87 0.63
C ASN A 46 -0.81 11.64 1.14
N PHE A 47 -0.09 11.79 2.25
CA PHE A 47 0.64 10.70 2.89
C PHE A 47 0.39 10.77 4.40
N ASN A 48 -0.15 9.70 4.96
CA ASN A 48 -0.39 9.56 6.39
C ASN A 48 0.26 8.28 6.89
N LEU A 49 1.33 8.41 7.67
CA LEU A 49 1.99 7.29 8.35
C LEU A 49 1.07 6.77 9.47
N LEU A 50 1.08 5.45 9.73
CA LEU A 50 0.16 4.84 10.72
C LEU A 50 0.85 4.39 12.00
N LYS A 51 2.04 3.78 11.88
CA LYS A 51 2.80 3.24 13.02
C LYS A 51 4.26 3.67 12.94
N PRO A 52 4.60 4.91 13.33
CA PRO A 52 5.98 5.41 13.22
C PRO A 52 7.01 4.65 14.07
N GLN A 53 6.55 3.86 15.06
CA GLN A 53 7.42 3.10 15.97
C GLN A 53 7.63 1.65 15.54
N ASP A 54 6.94 1.20 14.50
CA ASP A 54 7.12 -0.16 14.00
C ASP A 54 8.32 -0.20 13.05
N GLU A 55 9.42 -0.76 13.53
CA GLU A 55 10.67 -0.88 12.76
C GLU A 55 10.62 -2.02 11.72
N LYS A 56 9.69 -2.98 11.88
CA LYS A 56 9.57 -4.12 10.96
C LYS A 56 8.59 -3.83 9.84
N VAL A 57 7.48 -3.16 10.15
CA VAL A 57 6.39 -2.92 9.19
C VAL A 57 6.16 -1.43 9.02
N MET A 58 6.44 -0.94 7.81
CA MET A 58 6.04 0.40 7.42
C MET A 58 4.61 0.35 6.88
N SER A 59 3.72 1.14 7.45
CA SER A 59 2.35 1.26 6.93
C SER A 59 1.89 2.70 6.86
N TYR A 60 1.18 3.01 5.78
CA TYR A 60 0.72 4.35 5.48
C TYR A 60 -0.55 4.31 4.62
N VAL A 61 -1.28 5.42 4.61
CA VAL A 61 -2.39 5.65 3.68
C VAL A 61 -2.05 6.80 2.74
N ARG A 62 -2.43 6.62 1.47
CA ARG A 62 -2.49 7.66 0.46
C ARG A 62 -3.96 7.94 0.12
N ASN A 63 -4.43 9.17 0.31
CA ASN A 63 -5.78 9.57 -0.06
C ASN A 63 -5.74 10.46 -1.29
N SER A 64 -6.71 10.29 -2.19
CA SER A 64 -6.85 11.20 -3.33
C SER A 64 -7.13 12.62 -2.82
N CYS A 65 -6.29 13.56 -3.24
CA CYS A 65 -6.54 14.98 -3.02
C CYS A 65 -7.35 15.48 -4.21
N ASN A 66 -8.55 16.02 -3.97
CA ASN A 66 -9.28 16.75 -5.02
C ASN A 66 -8.52 18.05 -5.32
N ALA A 67 -7.54 18.00 -6.20
CA ALA A 67 -6.79 19.18 -6.62
C ALA A 67 -7.63 20.14 -7.51
N HIS A 68 -8.89 19.82 -7.82
CA HIS A 68 -9.72 20.54 -8.80
C HIS A 68 -11.16 20.84 -8.35
N SER A 69 -11.46 20.89 -7.05
CA SER A 69 -12.67 21.63 -6.64
C SER A 69 -12.30 23.11 -6.58
N ASP A 70 -12.99 23.90 -7.41
CA ASP A 70 -12.92 25.35 -7.50
C ASP A 70 -12.64 26.05 -6.16
N SER A 71 -11.94 27.17 -6.27
CA SER A 71 -11.39 28.05 -5.25
C SER A 71 -12.36 28.62 -4.20
N ASP A 72 -13.53 28.01 -3.98
CA ASP A 72 -14.64 28.62 -3.25
C ASP A 72 -15.38 27.68 -2.28
N SER A 73 -14.80 26.54 -1.90
CA SER A 73 -15.37 25.69 -0.84
C SER A 73 -14.36 25.37 0.26
N THR A 74 -14.54 26.02 1.41
CA THR A 74 -13.80 25.84 2.68
C THR A 74 -14.11 24.51 3.40
N ARG A 75 -14.58 23.49 2.68
CA ARG A 75 -14.84 22.17 3.24
C ARG A 75 -13.85 21.19 2.65
N ALA A 76 -12.99 20.64 3.50
CA ALA A 76 -12.18 19.49 3.19
C ALA A 76 -13.08 18.40 2.56
N SER A 77 -12.96 18.20 1.26
CA SER A 77 -13.75 17.21 0.56
C SER A 77 -13.29 15.81 0.99
N VAL A 78 -14.24 14.91 1.26
CA VAL A 78 -13.95 13.51 1.57
C VAL A 78 -13.15 12.92 0.41
N PRO A 79 -12.01 12.26 0.67
CA PRO A 79 -11.21 11.67 -0.39
C PRO A 79 -12.04 10.63 -1.15
N SER A 80 -12.01 10.72 -2.48
CA SER A 80 -12.79 9.84 -3.36
C SER A 80 -12.23 8.41 -3.39
N ARG A 81 -10.93 8.24 -3.10
CA ARG A 81 -10.25 6.96 -2.98
C ARG A 81 -9.15 7.05 -1.91
N SER A 82 -8.91 5.92 -1.25
CA SER A 82 -7.85 5.77 -0.26
C SER A 82 -7.13 4.45 -0.51
N LEU A 83 -5.80 4.49 -0.49
CA LEU A 83 -4.95 3.33 -0.65
C LEU A 83 -4.14 3.12 0.64
N LEU A 84 -4.41 2.02 1.33
CA LEU A 84 -3.62 1.53 2.45
C LEU A 84 -2.45 0.70 1.91
N VAL A 85 -1.24 1.04 2.32
CA VAL A 85 -0.03 0.31 1.96
C VAL A 85 0.63 -0.22 3.23
N ILE A 86 1.01 -1.49 3.20
CA ILE A 86 1.68 -2.20 4.30
C ILE A 86 2.90 -2.89 3.70
N LEU A 87 4.08 -2.60 4.24
CA LEU A 87 5.37 -3.11 3.76
C LEU A 87 6.10 -3.76 4.93
N ASN A 88 6.37 -5.06 4.85
CA ASN A 88 7.26 -5.73 5.78
C ASN A 88 8.70 -5.54 5.32
N PHE A 89 9.52 -4.84 6.09
CA PHE A 89 10.94 -4.61 5.83
C PHE A 89 11.84 -5.61 6.58
N SER A 90 11.26 -6.55 7.33
CA SER A 90 12.01 -7.56 8.06
C SER A 90 12.12 -8.87 7.29
N ALA A 91 13.10 -9.69 7.71
CA ALA A 91 13.25 -11.08 7.25
C ALA A 91 12.26 -12.04 7.93
N ASP A 92 11.45 -11.55 8.86
CA ASP A 92 10.51 -12.36 9.64
C ASP A 92 9.12 -12.33 9.00
N THR A 93 8.37 -13.41 9.16
CA THR A 93 6.92 -13.40 8.92
C THR A 93 6.23 -12.67 10.07
N ILE A 94 5.34 -11.74 9.74
CA ILE A 94 4.49 -11.06 10.71
C ILE A 94 3.16 -11.79 10.77
N GLU A 95 2.98 -12.67 11.75
CA GLU A 95 1.78 -13.53 11.87
C GLU A 95 0.48 -12.74 12.03
N SER A 96 0.56 -11.60 12.74
CA SER A 96 -0.59 -10.75 13.03
C SER A 96 -0.15 -9.29 13.04
N TYR A 97 -0.80 -8.48 12.20
CA TYR A 97 -0.55 -7.05 12.10
C TYR A 97 -1.83 -6.26 12.33
N GLU A 98 -1.94 -5.61 13.48
CA GLU A 98 -3.11 -4.82 13.88
C GLU A 98 -2.95 -3.35 13.47
N LEU A 99 -4.03 -2.71 13.03
CA LEU A 99 -4.08 -1.26 12.84
C LEU A 99 -5.20 -0.65 13.68
N SER A 100 -4.84 0.23 14.63
CA SER A 100 -5.83 1.05 15.35
C SER A 100 -6.71 1.80 14.34
N PRO A 101 -8.03 1.90 14.56
CA PRO A 101 -8.88 2.73 13.72
C PRO A 101 -8.42 4.19 13.59
N ASP A 102 -7.73 4.68 14.62
CA ASP A 102 -7.22 6.05 14.74
C ASP A 102 -5.69 6.13 14.51
N ALA A 103 -5.04 5.06 14.04
CA ALA A 103 -3.57 4.99 13.90
C ALA A 103 -2.97 6.19 13.13
N ALA A 104 -3.65 6.66 12.09
CA ALA A 104 -3.19 7.83 11.34
C ALA A 104 -3.24 9.12 12.19
N HIS A 105 -4.27 9.30 13.01
CA HIS A 105 -4.38 10.44 13.92
C HIS A 105 -3.35 10.34 15.05
N GLU A 106 -3.22 9.17 15.66
CA GLU A 106 -2.19 8.88 16.69
C GLU A 106 -0.78 9.20 16.17
N ALA A 107 -0.47 8.83 14.92
CA ALA A 107 0.80 9.14 14.29
C ALA A 107 0.99 10.64 14.01
N GLN A 108 -0.07 11.40 13.72
CA GLN A 108 0.03 12.85 13.58
C GLN A 108 0.27 13.56 14.91
N GLU A 109 -0.17 12.99 16.04
CA GLU A 109 0.11 13.55 17.37
C GLU A 109 1.53 13.22 17.85
N ASP A 110 2.17 12.16 17.32
CA ASP A 110 3.55 11.79 17.68
C ASP A 110 4.54 12.93 17.34
N ALA A 111 5.23 13.45 18.36
CA ALA A 111 6.20 14.53 18.22
C ALA A 111 7.45 14.14 17.40
N ARG A 112 7.73 12.84 17.25
CA ARG A 112 8.86 12.33 16.46
C ARG A 112 8.61 12.37 14.96
N VAL A 113 7.34 12.43 14.55
CA VAL A 113 6.97 12.50 13.14
C VAL A 113 7.22 13.92 12.63
N GLN A 114 8.30 14.08 11.86
CA GLN A 114 8.68 15.36 11.28
C GLN A 114 7.78 15.78 10.11
N TYR A 115 7.24 14.79 9.38
CA TYR A 115 6.42 15.03 8.19
C TYR A 115 4.95 14.74 8.51
N LYS A 116 4.28 15.75 9.06
CA LYS A 116 2.85 15.71 9.36
C LYS A 116 2.04 16.22 8.17
N SER A 117 0.92 15.57 7.87
CA SER A 117 0.05 15.98 6.78
C SER A 117 -1.14 16.76 7.35
N GLU A 118 -1.36 17.97 6.84
CA GLU A 118 -2.57 18.76 7.15
C GLU A 118 -3.80 18.26 6.37
N ALA A 119 -3.61 17.29 5.47
CA ALA A 119 -4.66 16.77 4.62
C ALA A 119 -5.58 15.79 5.38
N PRO A 120 -6.80 15.51 4.87
CA PRO A 120 -7.75 14.65 5.55
C PRO A 120 -7.18 13.27 5.86
N ILE A 121 -7.39 12.85 7.11
CA ILE A 121 -7.04 11.53 7.62
C ILE A 121 -8.24 10.60 7.41
N VAL A 122 -8.03 9.49 6.69
CA VAL A 122 -9.07 8.47 6.58
C VAL A 122 -9.16 7.66 7.86
N LYS A 123 -10.38 7.34 8.28
CA LYS A 123 -10.62 6.41 9.38
C LYS A 123 -10.38 4.97 8.93
N LEU A 124 -9.70 4.20 9.76
CA LEU A 124 -9.37 2.81 9.48
C LEU A 124 -10.37 1.81 10.09
N HIS A 125 -11.58 2.22 10.51
CA HIS A 125 -12.58 1.26 11.02
C HIS A 125 -12.99 0.22 9.96
N ASP A 126 -13.37 -0.96 10.44
CA ASP A 126 -13.97 -2.05 9.65
C ASP A 126 -13.12 -2.48 8.45
N LEU A 127 -11.79 -2.63 8.63
CA LEU A 127 -10.89 -3.05 7.54
C LEU A 127 -11.31 -4.38 6.92
N GLU A 128 -11.83 -5.32 7.72
CA GLU A 128 -12.42 -6.57 7.22
C GLU A 128 -13.47 -6.38 6.13
N LYS A 129 -14.28 -5.32 6.19
CA LYS A 129 -15.33 -5.04 5.21
C LYS A 129 -14.88 -4.10 4.10
N ARG A 130 -13.91 -3.23 4.41
CA ARG A 130 -13.56 -2.08 3.57
C ARG A 130 -12.27 -2.26 2.78
N ALA A 131 -11.31 -3.04 3.29
CA ALA A 131 -10.01 -3.22 2.65
C ALA A 131 -10.12 -4.25 1.52
N ARG A 132 -9.93 -3.80 0.28
CA ARG A 132 -9.91 -4.63 -0.91
C ARG A 132 -8.49 -4.77 -1.41
N PHE A 133 -7.99 -6.00 -1.49
CA PHE A 133 -6.64 -6.27 -1.98
C PHE A 133 -6.48 -5.82 -3.43
N VAL A 134 -5.42 -5.05 -3.70
CA VAL A 134 -5.11 -4.47 -5.02
C VAL A 134 -3.82 -5.04 -5.59
N LEU A 135 -2.76 -5.02 -4.79
CA LEU A 135 -1.42 -5.41 -5.21
C LEU A 135 -0.68 -6.08 -4.07
N GLY A 136 0.08 -7.10 -4.40
CA GLY A 136 1.00 -7.78 -3.50
C GLY A 136 1.54 -9.04 -4.14
N SER A 137 2.14 -9.91 -3.34
CA SER A 137 2.56 -11.22 -3.85
C SER A 137 1.30 -12.02 -4.24
N ARG A 138 1.29 -12.54 -5.47
CA ARG A 138 0.07 -13.10 -6.07
C ARG A 138 -0.25 -14.52 -5.62
N GLU A 139 0.69 -15.20 -4.97
CA GLU A 139 0.54 -16.61 -4.56
C GLU A 139 -0.59 -16.77 -3.54
N ASP A 140 -0.82 -15.75 -2.69
CA ASP A 140 -1.60 -15.91 -1.46
C ASP A 140 -2.74 -14.89 -1.30
N SER A 141 -3.20 -14.25 -2.38
CA SER A 141 -4.38 -13.33 -2.29
C SER A 141 -5.64 -14.00 -1.71
N LYS A 142 -5.65 -15.34 -1.63
CA LYS A 142 -6.70 -16.15 -0.97
C LYS A 142 -6.50 -16.37 0.53
N GLU A 143 -5.27 -16.23 1.04
CA GLU A 143 -4.92 -16.43 2.44
C GLU A 143 -4.92 -15.14 3.25
N LEU A 144 -4.69 -14.00 2.60
CA LEU A 144 -4.76 -12.68 3.25
C LEU A 144 -6.18 -12.40 3.74
N ARG A 145 -6.35 -12.37 5.06
CA ARG A 145 -7.63 -12.07 5.71
C ARG A 145 -7.46 -10.97 6.72
N TRP A 146 -8.36 -10.00 6.62
CA TRP A 146 -8.64 -9.07 7.70
C TRP A 146 -9.65 -9.71 8.64
N LYS A 147 -9.40 -9.66 9.94
CA LYS A 147 -10.36 -9.99 10.99
C LYS A 147 -10.51 -8.77 11.89
N GLY A 148 -11.61 -8.05 11.73
CA GLY A 148 -11.75 -6.69 12.26
C GLY A 148 -10.65 -5.77 11.72
N GLN A 149 -9.70 -5.46 12.60
CA GLN A 149 -8.56 -4.56 12.37
C GLN A 149 -7.21 -5.27 12.20
N ILE A 150 -7.21 -6.60 12.23
CA ILE A 150 -6.00 -7.44 12.22
C ILE A 150 -5.84 -8.06 10.84
N LEU A 151 -4.71 -7.82 10.20
CA LEU A 151 -4.27 -8.52 9.00
C LEU A 151 -3.45 -9.75 9.41
N SER A 152 -3.85 -10.92 8.91
CA SER A 152 -3.08 -12.14 9.11
C SER A 152 -1.91 -12.21 8.12
N ARG A 153 -0.75 -12.60 8.64
CA ARG A 153 0.41 -13.09 7.87
C ARG A 153 0.93 -12.15 6.78
N ILE A 154 1.97 -11.38 7.10
CA ILE A 154 2.75 -10.61 6.12
C ILE A 154 4.11 -11.28 5.96
N ARG A 155 4.44 -11.72 4.75
CA ARG A 155 5.68 -12.47 4.46
C ARG A 155 6.91 -11.55 4.53
N PRO A 156 8.12 -12.11 4.68
CA PRO A 156 9.34 -11.32 4.61
C PRO A 156 9.41 -10.48 3.33
N PHE A 157 9.77 -9.20 3.46
CA PHE A 157 9.93 -8.28 2.33
C PHE A 157 8.69 -8.07 1.46
N GLU A 158 7.51 -8.39 1.98
CA GLU A 158 6.25 -8.29 1.25
C GLU A 158 5.65 -6.89 1.31
N GLY A 159 5.16 -6.42 0.16
CA GLY A 159 4.35 -5.21 0.06
C GLY A 159 2.91 -5.54 -0.32
N LEU A 160 1.95 -5.05 0.46
CA LEU A 160 0.52 -5.27 0.29
C LEU A 160 -0.20 -3.94 0.17
N TRP A 161 -1.02 -3.79 -0.87
CA TRP A 161 -1.80 -2.60 -1.15
C TRP A 161 -3.28 -2.95 -1.10
N PHE A 162 -4.05 -2.14 -0.39
CA PHE A 162 -5.49 -2.28 -0.24
C PHE A 162 -6.18 -0.97 -0.61
N GLU A 163 -7.17 -1.03 -1.49
CA GLU A 163 -8.12 0.07 -1.65
C GLU A 163 -9.10 0.02 -0.47
N LEU A 164 -9.35 1.17 0.16
CA LEU A 164 -10.34 1.29 1.22
C LEU A 164 -11.65 1.81 0.64
N ALA A 165 -12.72 1.03 0.76
CA ALA A 165 -14.06 1.50 0.47
C ALA A 165 -14.45 2.69 1.39
N PRO A 166 -15.32 3.61 0.94
CA PRO A 166 -15.85 4.68 1.79
C PRO A 166 -16.49 4.14 3.07
N SER A 167 -16.39 4.90 4.16
CA SER A 167 -17.14 4.60 5.39
C SER A 167 -18.64 4.82 5.12
N THR A 168 -19.46 3.79 5.33
CA THR A 168 -20.93 3.88 5.32
C THR A 168 -21.47 4.54 6.57
#